data_AF-A0A174PWT0-F1
#
_entry.id   AF-A0A174PWT0-F1
#
_cell.length_a   1.000
_cell.length_b   1.000
_cell.length_c   1.000
_cell.angle_alpha   90.00
_cell.angle_beta   90.00
_cell.angle_gamma   90.00
#
_symmetry.space_group_name_H-M   'P 1'
#
loop_
_entity.id
_entity.type
_entity.pdbx_description
1 polymer ?
#
loop_
_entity_poly.entity_id
_entity_poly.type
_entity_poly.pdbx_seq_one_letter_code
_entity_poly.pdbx_strand_id
1 'polypeptide(L)'
;MKKEYVGKCYEVVETADQVFIGNDFPAELKGSEDTKRLCGANAKAKANATQKIPTLLKCATNKRWQENFKGKHKVDAKYGWYRFTTRFALPIYSSDLKEVERFNIYRIEMLIRHAADGNLYLYDMVNIKKETSTPLRQ
;
A
#
# COMPACT_ATOMS: atom_id res chain seq x y z
N MET A 1 9.09 -4.07 -6.94
CA MET A 1 8.68 -2.75 -7.46
C MET A 1 9.40 -2.48 -8.76
N LYS A 2 8.73 -1.90 -9.74
CA LYS A 2 9.39 -1.43 -10.96
C LYS A 2 10.04 -0.07 -10.72
N LYS A 3 11.29 0.09 -11.18
CA LYS A 3 12.01 1.38 -11.10
C LYS A 3 11.31 2.50 -11.87
N GLU A 4 10.47 2.16 -12.86
CA GLU A 4 9.74 3.09 -13.71
C GLU A 4 8.69 3.96 -12.98
N TYR A 5 8.35 3.64 -11.74
CA TYR A 5 7.38 4.39 -10.93
C TYR A 5 8.01 5.53 -10.15
N VAL A 6 9.31 5.45 -9.91
CA VAL A 6 10.07 6.43 -9.13
C VAL A 6 10.10 7.77 -9.88
N GLY A 7 9.86 8.86 -9.16
CA GLY A 7 9.78 10.22 -9.70
C GLY A 7 8.46 10.56 -10.39
N LYS A 8 7.46 9.67 -10.36
CA LYS A 8 6.14 9.91 -10.96
C LYS A 8 5.08 10.28 -9.91
N CYS A 9 4.06 10.97 -10.38
CA CYS A 9 2.87 11.32 -9.62
C CYS A 9 1.67 10.49 -10.10
N TYR A 10 0.82 10.09 -9.15
CA TYR A 10 -0.41 9.35 -9.39
C TYR A 10 -1.54 9.96 -8.57
N GLU A 11 -2.71 10.06 -9.20
CA GLU A 11 -3.91 10.59 -8.56
C GLU A 11 -4.70 9.50 -7.85
N VAL A 12 -5.17 9.80 -6.63
CA VAL A 12 -6.21 9.03 -5.94
C VAL A 12 -7.57 9.54 -6.40
N VAL A 13 -8.35 8.71 -7.11
CA VAL A 13 -9.60 9.17 -7.77
C VAL A 13 -10.66 9.64 -6.77
N GLU A 14 -10.74 9.02 -5.60
CA GLU A 14 -11.75 9.38 -4.59
C GLU A 14 -11.55 10.80 -4.04
N THR A 15 -10.31 11.24 -3.90
CA THR A 15 -9.98 12.49 -3.20
C THR A 15 -9.28 13.53 -4.08
N ALA A 16 -8.99 13.19 -5.33
CA ALA A 16 -8.17 13.96 -6.27
C ALA A 16 -6.74 14.28 -5.74
N ASP A 17 -6.27 13.57 -4.71
CA ASP A 17 -4.93 13.78 -4.14
C ASP A 17 -3.85 13.30 -5.11
N GLN A 18 -2.86 14.14 -5.34
CA GLN A 18 -1.67 13.85 -6.15
C GLN A 18 -0.57 13.25 -5.26
N VAL A 19 -0.27 11.96 -5.44
CA VAL A 19 0.71 11.22 -4.65
C VAL A 19 1.94 10.89 -5.49
N PHE A 20 3.09 11.37 -5.04
CA PHE A 20 4.39 11.13 -5.65
C PHE A 20 5.04 9.86 -5.11
N ILE A 21 5.80 9.17 -5.97
CA ILE A 21 6.69 8.08 -5.56
C ILE A 21 8.12 8.63 -5.56
N GLY A 22 8.64 8.88 -4.36
CA GLY A 22 9.99 9.43 -4.18
C GLY A 22 11.10 8.46 -4.58
N ASN A 23 12.30 9.01 -4.78
CA ASN A 23 13.52 8.23 -5.07
C ASN A 23 13.98 7.37 -3.88
N ASP A 24 13.59 7.77 -2.67
CA ASP A 24 13.82 7.11 -1.39
C ASP A 24 12.87 5.92 -1.16
N PHE A 25 11.67 5.93 -1.76
CA PHE A 25 10.64 4.91 -1.56
C PHE A 25 11.11 3.45 -1.73
N PRO A 26 11.91 3.06 -2.77
CA PRO A 26 12.39 1.67 -2.87
C PRO A 26 13.23 1.22 -1.67
N ALA A 27 14.00 2.13 -1.07
CA ALA A 27 14.84 1.84 0.10
C ALA A 27 13.97 1.75 1.36
N GLU A 28 13.04 2.69 1.54
CA GLU A 28 12.09 2.72 2.67
C GLU A 28 11.23 1.45 2.71
N LEU A 29 10.65 1.05 1.57
CA LEU A 29 9.79 -0.13 1.46
C LEU A 29 10.53 -1.43 1.85
N LYS A 30 11.81 -1.55 1.50
CA LYS A 30 12.65 -2.70 1.87
C LYS A 30 13.13 -2.64 3.33
N GLY A 31 13.37 -1.44 3.84
CA GLY A 31 13.90 -1.21 5.17
C GLY A 31 12.86 -1.26 6.29
N SER A 32 11.57 -1.15 5.96
CA SER A 32 10.52 -0.97 6.97
C SER A 32 10.35 -2.18 7.88
N GLU A 33 10.10 -1.91 9.17
CA GLU A 33 9.88 -2.94 10.17
C GLU A 33 8.65 -3.82 9.85
N ASP A 34 7.63 -3.24 9.21
CA ASP A 34 6.45 -3.96 8.72
C ASP A 34 6.85 -5.02 7.69
N THR A 35 7.66 -4.64 6.70
CA THR A 35 8.17 -5.57 5.69
C THR A 35 9.01 -6.68 6.32
N LYS A 36 9.83 -6.38 7.32
CA LYS A 36 10.68 -7.38 8.01
C LYS A 36 9.87 -8.38 8.84
N ARG A 37 8.72 -7.99 9.39
CA ARG A 37 7.84 -8.86 10.19
C ARG A 37 6.91 -9.71 9.34
N LEU A 38 6.71 -9.35 8.08
CA LEU A 38 5.83 -10.08 7.16
C LEU A 38 6.46 -11.40 6.72
N CYS A 39 5.73 -12.50 6.93
CA CYS A 39 6.11 -13.83 6.49
C CYS A 39 4.97 -14.51 5.71
N GLY A 40 5.31 -15.58 4.98
CA GLY A 40 4.36 -16.45 4.28
C GLY A 40 3.47 -15.71 3.26
N ALA A 41 2.17 -15.97 3.32
CA ALA A 41 1.19 -15.48 2.35
C ALA A 41 1.07 -13.94 2.32
N ASN A 42 1.23 -13.28 3.46
CA ASN A 42 1.13 -11.81 3.53
C ASN A 42 2.36 -11.14 2.89
N ALA A 43 3.55 -11.71 3.06
CA ALA A 43 4.76 -11.23 2.38
C ALA A 43 4.61 -11.35 0.85
N LYS A 44 4.11 -12.50 0.37
CA LYS A 44 3.79 -12.71 -1.06
C LYS A 44 2.76 -11.69 -1.55
N ALA A 45 1.73 -11.42 -0.76
CA ALA A 45 0.70 -10.48 -1.14
C ALA A 45 1.21 -9.02 -1.22
N LYS A 46 2.04 -8.59 -0.26
CA LYS A 46 2.70 -7.26 -0.31
C LYS A 46 3.61 -7.15 -1.53
N ALA A 47 4.40 -8.19 -1.83
CA ALA A 47 5.25 -8.22 -3.02
C ALA A 47 4.44 -8.06 -4.33
N ASN A 48 3.28 -8.70 -4.44
CA ASN A 48 2.38 -8.53 -5.59
C ASN A 48 1.77 -7.12 -5.65
N ALA A 49 1.34 -6.58 -4.50
CA ALA A 49 0.77 -5.23 -4.41
C ALA A 49 1.78 -4.17 -4.88
N THR A 50 3.05 -4.28 -4.46
CA THR A 50 4.14 -3.39 -4.85
C THR A 50 4.42 -3.38 -6.37
N GLN A 51 3.99 -4.40 -7.12
CA GLN A 51 4.11 -4.40 -8.59
C GLN A 51 2.99 -3.59 -9.28
N LYS A 52 1.91 -3.25 -8.57
CA LYS A 52 0.73 -2.55 -9.10
C LYS A 52 0.40 -1.27 -8.34
N ILE A 53 1.40 -0.60 -7.78
CA ILE A 53 1.23 0.64 -7.00
C ILE A 53 0.38 1.69 -7.71
N PRO A 54 0.59 2.02 -9.01
CA PRO A 54 -0.22 3.02 -9.69
C PRO A 54 -1.72 2.74 -9.65
N THR A 55 -2.10 1.48 -9.92
CA THR A 55 -3.50 1.04 -9.90
C THR A 55 -4.05 1.07 -8.48
N LEU A 56 -3.25 0.64 -7.50
CA LEU A 56 -3.66 0.61 -6.10
C LEU A 56 -3.90 2.01 -5.54
N LEU A 57 -3.03 2.98 -5.86
CA LEU A 57 -3.18 4.40 -5.53
C LEU A 57 -4.44 4.98 -6.17
N LYS A 58 -4.65 4.70 -7.46
CA LYS A 58 -5.85 5.17 -8.19
C LYS A 58 -7.15 4.72 -7.52
N CYS A 59 -7.18 3.48 -7.03
CA CYS A 59 -8.34 2.88 -6.35
C CYS A 59 -8.31 3.04 -4.82
N ALA A 60 -7.43 3.88 -4.27
CA ALA A 60 -7.33 4.07 -2.84
C ALA A 60 -8.50 4.90 -2.30
N THR A 61 -8.95 4.56 -1.10
CA THR A 61 -10.14 5.12 -0.46
C THR A 61 -9.86 5.40 1.01
N ASN A 62 -10.82 6.01 1.73
CA ASN A 62 -10.75 6.15 3.19
C ASN A 62 -9.47 6.86 3.66
N LYS A 63 -9.26 8.09 3.15
CA LYS A 63 -8.18 8.99 3.57
C LYS A 63 -8.34 9.34 5.05
N ARG A 64 -7.33 9.00 5.86
CA ARG A 64 -7.29 9.33 7.29
C ARG A 64 -6.00 10.04 7.65
N TRP A 65 -6.12 11.21 8.26
CA TRP A 65 -4.97 11.93 8.80
C TRP A 65 -4.53 11.33 10.14
N GLN A 66 -3.21 11.31 10.37
CA GLN A 66 -2.60 10.94 11.65
C GLN A 66 -1.49 11.92 11.99
N GLU A 67 -1.48 12.36 13.25
CA GLU A 67 -0.44 13.21 13.78
C GLU A 67 0.92 12.47 13.83
N ASN A 68 2.00 13.22 13.69
CA ASN A 68 3.35 12.68 13.71
C ASN A 68 3.81 12.41 15.15
N PHE A 69 3.45 11.24 15.69
CA PHE A 69 3.77 10.88 17.09
C PHE A 69 5.25 10.54 17.35
N LYS A 70 6.09 10.36 16.31
CA LYS A 70 7.50 9.98 16.47
C LYS A 70 8.45 11.14 16.17
N GLY A 71 9.18 11.60 17.18
CA GLY A 71 10.16 12.69 17.08
C GLY A 71 11.24 12.52 16.00
N LYS A 72 11.53 11.28 15.57
CA LYS A 72 12.50 10.96 14.51
C LYS A 72 12.10 11.46 13.12
N HIS A 73 10.81 11.70 12.85
CA HIS A 73 10.31 12.07 11.51
C HIS A 73 9.77 13.51 11.44
N LYS A 74 10.13 14.38 12.40
CA LYS A 74 9.66 15.77 12.44
C LYS A 74 10.07 16.58 11.20
N VAL A 75 11.17 16.21 10.55
CA VAL A 75 11.66 16.90 9.35
C VAL A 75 10.99 16.37 8.08
N ASP A 76 10.80 15.06 7.98
CA ASP A 76 10.32 14.42 6.75
C ASP A 76 8.80 14.56 6.54
N ALA A 77 8.03 14.50 7.63
CA ALA A 77 6.56 14.54 7.61
C ALA A 77 6.03 15.78 8.34
N LYS A 78 6.43 16.97 7.86
CA LYS A 78 6.15 18.27 8.48
C LYS A 78 4.66 18.48 8.78
N TYR A 79 3.78 18.04 7.88
CA TYR A 79 2.33 18.21 8.00
C TYR A 79 1.61 16.91 8.42
N GLY A 80 2.36 15.92 8.89
CA GLY A 80 1.85 14.64 9.35
C GLY A 80 1.72 13.59 8.26
N TRP A 81 0.86 12.61 8.53
CA TRP A 81 0.72 11.41 7.72
C TRP A 81 -0.72 11.23 7.29
N TYR A 82 -0.91 10.68 6.10
CA TYR A 82 -2.19 10.17 5.65
C TYR A 82 -2.12 8.66 5.46
N ARG A 83 -3.24 7.98 5.70
CA ARG A 83 -3.43 6.60 5.31
C ARG A 83 -4.57 6.52 4.32
N PHE A 84 -4.29 5.84 3.21
CA PHE A 84 -5.32 5.42 2.27
C PHE A 84 -5.47 3.90 2.35
N THR A 85 -6.69 3.42 2.23
CA THR A 85 -6.98 1.99 2.17
C THR A 85 -7.15 1.57 0.73
N THR A 86 -6.58 0.43 0.34
CA THR A 86 -6.87 -0.18 -0.96
C THR A 86 -7.03 -1.69 -0.80
N ARG A 87 -7.73 -2.31 -1.75
CA ARG A 87 -8.00 -3.74 -1.76
C ARG A 87 -7.55 -4.34 -3.07
N PHE A 88 -7.07 -5.57 -3.01
CA PHE A 88 -6.71 -6.34 -4.20
C PHE A 88 -6.97 -7.83 -3.97
N ALA A 89 -7.22 -8.54 -5.07
CA ALA A 89 -7.44 -9.97 -5.06
C ALA A 89 -6.24 -10.70 -5.67
N LEU A 90 -5.86 -11.83 -5.09
CA LEU A 90 -4.92 -12.78 -5.68
C LEU A 90 -5.66 -14.08 -6.02
N PRO A 91 -5.63 -14.52 -7.29
CA PRO A 91 -6.22 -15.80 -7.68
C PRO A 91 -5.41 -16.96 -7.09
N ILE A 92 -6.13 -17.99 -6.66
CA ILE A 92 -5.61 -19.31 -6.36
C ILE A 92 -6.06 -20.22 -7.48
N TYR A 93 -5.12 -20.92 -8.10
CA TYR A 93 -5.40 -21.87 -9.16
C TYR A 93 -5.45 -23.28 -8.59
N SER A 94 -6.39 -24.08 -9.08
CA SER A 94 -6.38 -25.53 -8.87
C SER A 94 -5.10 -26.13 -9.47
N SER A 95 -4.51 -27.12 -8.78
CA SER A 95 -3.30 -27.81 -9.25
C SER A 95 -3.49 -28.47 -10.61
N ASP A 96 -4.73 -28.85 -10.95
CA ASP A 96 -4.99 -29.81 -12.00
C ASP A 96 -5.57 -29.16 -13.27
N LEU A 97 -6.39 -28.12 -13.13
CA LEU A 97 -7.21 -27.60 -14.23
C LEU A 97 -6.77 -26.24 -14.79
N LYS A 98 -5.72 -25.60 -14.23
CA LYS A 98 -5.36 -24.19 -14.54
C LYS A 98 -6.53 -23.19 -14.40
N GLU A 99 -7.60 -23.58 -13.72
CA GLU A 99 -8.74 -22.73 -13.42
C GLU A 99 -8.55 -22.02 -12.08
N VAL A 100 -9.13 -20.82 -11.96
CA VAL A 100 -9.13 -20.07 -10.70
C VAL A 100 -10.14 -20.73 -9.76
N GLU A 101 -9.64 -21.36 -8.71
CA GLU A 101 -10.45 -22.00 -7.67
C GLU A 101 -11.12 -20.95 -6.77
N ARG A 102 -10.37 -19.92 -6.37
CA ARG A 102 -10.87 -18.82 -5.53
C ARG A 102 -9.98 -17.58 -5.58
N PHE A 103 -10.50 -16.48 -5.07
CA PHE A 103 -9.73 -15.25 -4.85
C PHE A 103 -9.48 -15.02 -3.36
N ASN A 104 -8.22 -14.83 -2.99
CA ASN A 104 -7.89 -14.26 -1.69
C ASN A 104 -7.92 -12.73 -1.81
N ILE A 105 -8.85 -12.10 -1.09
CA ILE A 105 -8.90 -10.64 -1.01
C ILE A 105 -7.97 -10.17 0.10
N TYR A 106 -7.20 -9.13 -0.19
CA TYR A 106 -6.32 -8.48 0.76
C TYR A 106 -6.68 -7.01 0.86
N ARG A 107 -6.66 -6.50 2.09
CA ARG A 107 -6.66 -5.07 2.40
C ARG A 107 -5.23 -4.66 2.72
N ILE A 108 -4.82 -3.49 2.21
CA ILE A 108 -3.53 -2.87 2.55
C ILE A 108 -3.72 -1.38 2.76
N GLU A 109 -2.91 -0.79 3.64
CA GLU A 109 -2.90 0.65 3.90
C GLU A 109 -1.67 1.29 3.26
N MET A 110 -1.88 2.27 2.39
CA MET A 110 -0.81 3.08 1.83
C MET A 110 -0.55 4.27 2.76
N LEU A 111 0.65 4.29 3.33
CA LEU A 111 1.12 5.33 4.23
C LEU A 111 1.75 6.45 3.39
N ILE A 112 1.16 7.64 3.47
CA ILE A 112 1.54 8.81 2.69
C ILE A 112 2.10 9.87 3.63
N ARG A 113 3.29 10.35 3.32
CA ARG A 113 3.97 11.44 4.01
C ARG A 113 3.53 12.77 3.41
N HIS A 114 3.11 13.72 4.26
CA HIS A 114 2.90 15.10 3.82
C HIS A 114 4.16 15.91 4.16
N ALA A 115 4.99 16.12 3.14
CA ALA A 115 6.33 16.66 3.27
C ALA A 115 6.34 18.19 3.36
N ALA A 116 7.49 18.75 3.73
CA ALA A 116 7.64 20.19 3.95
C ALA A 116 7.44 21.07 2.70
N ASP A 117 7.59 20.48 1.52
CA ASP A 117 7.30 21.11 0.22
C ASP A 117 5.80 21.18 -0.10
N GLY A 118 4.93 20.61 0.77
CA GLY A 118 3.49 20.55 0.58
C GLY A 118 3.02 19.37 -0.26
N ASN A 119 3.92 18.52 -0.74
CA ASN A 119 3.57 17.37 -1.57
C ASN A 119 3.31 16.11 -0.73
N LEU A 120 2.52 15.21 -1.30
CA LEU A 120 2.20 13.90 -0.75
C LEU A 120 3.10 12.84 -1.37
N TYR A 121 3.82 12.09 -0.53
CA TYR A 121 4.74 11.04 -0.97
C TYR A 121 4.32 9.69 -0.43
N LEU A 122 4.20 8.67 -1.29
CA LEU A 122 4.05 7.29 -0.83
C LEU A 122 5.32 6.89 -0.07
N TYR A 123 5.14 6.50 1.19
CA TYR A 123 6.24 6.17 2.10
C TYR A 123 6.35 4.66 2.36
N ASP A 124 5.22 3.99 2.64
CA ASP A 124 5.17 2.53 2.82
C ASP A 124 3.77 1.99 2.47
N MET A 125 3.67 0.67 2.32
CA MET A 125 2.42 -0.08 2.21
C MET A 125 2.31 -1.04 3.40
N VAL A 126 1.52 -0.70 4.41
CA VAL A 126 1.51 -1.37 5.72
C VAL A 126 0.17 -2.05 6.02
N ASN A 127 0.11 -2.80 7.12
CA ASN A 127 -1.12 -3.41 7.63
C ASN A 127 -1.83 -4.29 6.61
N ILE A 128 -1.04 -5.03 5.81
CA ILE A 128 -1.60 -5.99 4.88
C ILE A 128 -2.30 -7.11 5.66
N LYS A 129 -3.57 -7.33 5.33
CA LYS A 129 -4.40 -8.34 5.96
C LYS A 129 -5.25 -9.04 4.91
N LYS A 130 -5.23 -10.38 4.92
CA LYS A 130 -6.19 -11.17 4.16
C LYS A 130 -7.59 -10.94 4.75
N GLU A 131 -8.53 -10.50 3.93
CA GLU A 131 -9.94 -10.47 4.32
C GLU A 131 -10.45 -11.91 4.26
N THR A 132 -10.87 -12.42 5.41
CA THR A 132 -11.63 -13.67 5.48
C THR A 132 -13.04 -13.36 5.00
N SER A 133 -13.50 -14.06 3.97
CA SER A 133 -14.92 -14.05 3.63
C SER A 133 -15.72 -14.34 4.90
N THR A 134 -16.68 -13.47 5.21
CA THR A 134 -17.75 -13.82 6.16
C THR A 134 -18.26 -15.20 5.74
N PRO A 135 -18.44 -16.18 6.65
CA PRO A 135 -19.09 -17.43 6.28
C PRO A 135 -20.40 -17.07 5.58
N LEU A 136 -20.72 -17.74 4.47
CA LEU A 136 -22.09 -17.74 3.96
C LEU A 136 -22.96 -18.12 5.16
N ARG A 137 -23.87 -17.23 5.57
CA ARG A 137 -24.90 -17.60 6.55
C ARG A 137 -25.61 -18.81 5.95
N GLN A 138 -25.47 -19.97 6.61
CA GLN A 138 -26.23 -21.17 6.30
C GLN A 138 -27.71 -20.91 6.53
#